data_AF-H9VUU3-F1
#
_entry.id   AF-H9VUU3-F1
#
_cell.length_a   1.000
_cell.length_b   1.000
_cell.length_c   1.000
_cell.angle_alpha   90.00
_cell.angle_beta   90.00
_cell.angle_gamma   90.00
#
_symmetry.space_group_name_H-M   'P 1'
#
loop_
_entity.id
_entity.type
_entity.pdbx_description
1 polymer ?
#
loop_
_entity_poly.entity_id
_entity_poly.type
_entity_poly.pdbx_seq_one_letter_code
_entity_poly.pdbx_strand_id
1 'polypeptide(L)'
;MGNQMCCVQPSRTTAAAKVIRLEDGSFEEFWETVNVGKVMMDNPQQFVCDYGNLQAGRRIAALNAEEHLALGSVYFLLPMQKYLRRVLSASD
;
A
#
# COMPACT_ATOMS: atom_id res chain seq x y z
N MET A 1 14.56 -20.06 37.39
CA MET A 1 14.49 -20.03 35.91
C MET A 1 13.04 -19.74 35.55
N GLY A 2 12.67 -18.46 35.42
CA GLY A 2 11.30 -18.06 35.13
C GLY A 2 11.23 -17.53 33.70
N ASN A 3 10.65 -18.30 32.80
CA ASN A 3 10.42 -17.84 31.44
C ASN A 3 9.05 -17.16 31.41
N GLN A 4 9.03 -15.83 31.35
CA GLN A 4 7.81 -15.12 30.98
C GLN A 4 7.61 -15.31 29.48
N MET A 5 6.85 -16.36 29.13
CA MET A 5 6.16 -16.39 27.85
C MET A 5 5.10 -15.29 27.89
N CYS A 6 5.53 -14.08 27.55
CA CYS A 6 4.62 -13.05 27.10
C CYS A 6 4.11 -13.52 25.75
N CYS A 7 3.04 -14.32 25.77
CA CYS A 7 2.19 -14.51 24.61
C CYS A 7 1.58 -13.15 24.31
N VAL A 8 2.34 -12.29 23.65
CA VAL A 8 1.82 -11.14 22.93
C VAL A 8 0.95 -11.78 21.85
N GLN A 9 -0.32 -12.00 22.19
CA GLN A 9 -1.35 -12.11 21.16
C GLN A 9 -1.08 -10.91 20.24
N PRO A 10 -0.96 -11.08 18.92
CA PRO A 10 -1.09 -9.93 18.05
C PRO A 10 -2.50 -9.44 18.33
N SER A 11 -2.63 -8.46 19.22
CA SER A 11 -3.82 -7.66 19.33
C SER A 11 -4.10 -7.30 17.90
N ARG A 12 -5.21 -7.79 17.34
CA ARG A 12 -5.78 -7.23 16.13
C ARG A 12 -6.20 -5.81 16.52
N THR A 13 -5.24 -4.92 16.75
CA THR A 13 -5.38 -3.52 16.44
C THR A 13 -5.93 -3.55 15.03
N THR A 14 -7.19 -3.14 14.88
CA THR A 14 -7.81 -2.86 13.60
C THR A 14 -6.97 -1.79 12.94
N ALA A 15 -5.87 -2.20 12.32
CA ALA A 15 -4.90 -1.32 11.74
C ALA A 15 -5.53 -0.76 10.47
N ALA A 16 -5.51 0.55 10.31
CA ALA A 16 -5.97 1.19 9.09
C ALA A 16 -5.11 0.70 7.90
N ALA A 17 -5.72 0.59 6.73
CA ALA A 17 -4.95 0.54 5.50
C ALA A 17 -4.32 1.91 5.27
N LYS A 18 -3.05 1.95 4.84
CA LYS A 18 -2.32 3.20 4.59
C LYS A 18 -2.04 3.34 3.12
N VAL A 19 -2.36 4.49 2.53
CA VAL A 19 -1.99 4.82 1.15
C VAL A 19 -1.05 6.01 1.17
N ILE A 20 0.19 5.81 0.74
CA ILE A 20 1.27 6.80 0.76
C ILE A 20 1.43 7.41 -0.64
N ARG A 21 1.42 8.73 -0.74
CA ARG A 21 1.66 9.48 -1.98
C ARG A 21 3.17 9.65 -2.17
N LEU A 22 3.70 9.16 -3.28
CA LEU A 22 5.14 9.22 -3.52
C LEU A 22 5.67 10.65 -3.75
N GLU A 23 4.83 11.56 -4.24
CA GLU A 23 5.22 12.94 -4.59
C GLU A 23 5.66 13.79 -3.38
N ASP A 24 4.99 13.63 -2.25
CA ASP A 24 5.16 14.47 -1.05
C ASP A 24 5.39 13.63 0.22
N GLY A 25 5.16 12.32 0.17
CA GLY A 25 5.28 11.43 1.32
C GLY A 25 4.10 11.49 2.29
N SER A 26 3.10 12.33 2.02
CA SER A 26 1.82 12.33 2.73
C SER A 26 1.10 10.98 2.58
N PHE A 27 0.25 10.64 3.55
CA PHE A 27 -0.49 9.40 3.54
C PHE A 27 -1.91 9.59 4.05
N GLU A 28 -2.79 8.69 3.62
CA GLU A 28 -4.17 8.59 4.07
C GLU A 28 -4.41 7.25 4.75
N GLU A 29 -5.16 7.29 5.86
CA GLU A 29 -5.52 6.11 6.66
C GLU A 29 -6.99 5.75 6.43
N PHE A 30 -7.23 4.51 6.01
CA PHE A 30 -8.56 3.97 5.80
C PHE A 30 -8.88 2.93 6.88
N TRP A 31 -9.84 3.27 7.74
CA TRP A 31 -10.29 2.42 8.85
C TRP A 31 -11.35 1.41 8.44
N GLU A 32 -11.77 1.45 7.18
CA GLU A 32 -12.72 0.55 6.56
C GLU A 32 -12.16 0.02 5.23
N THR A 33 -12.77 -1.06 4.74
CA THR A 33 -12.39 -1.67 3.46
C THR A 33 -12.81 -0.76 2.31
N VAL A 34 -11.86 -0.02 1.74
CA VAL A 34 -12.09 0.91 0.63
C VAL A 34 -11.73 0.25 -0.71
N ASN A 35 -12.57 0.47 -1.72
CA ASN A 35 -12.31 0.01 -3.07
C ASN A 35 -11.18 0.84 -3.73
N VAL A 36 -10.24 0.16 -4.38
CA VAL A 36 -9.07 0.77 -5.02
C VAL A 36 -9.49 1.75 -6.11
N GLY A 37 -10.51 1.42 -6.90
CA GLY A 37 -11.05 2.31 -7.93
C GLY A 37 -11.54 3.65 -7.37
N LYS A 38 -12.11 3.65 -6.16
CA LYS A 38 -12.51 4.90 -5.49
C LYS A 38 -11.29 5.78 -5.16
N VAL A 39 -10.21 5.17 -4.63
CA VAL A 39 -8.96 5.89 -4.35
C VAL A 39 -8.33 6.44 -5.63
N MET A 40 -8.34 5.67 -6.72
CA MET A 40 -7.83 6.10 -8.02
C MET A 40 -8.70 7.20 -8.67
N MET A 41 -10.02 7.20 -8.41
CA MET A 41 -10.92 8.23 -8.92
C MET A 41 -10.67 9.59 -8.27
N ASP A 42 -10.40 9.58 -6.95
CA ASP A 42 -10.03 10.78 -6.20
C ASP A 42 -8.63 11.30 -6.61
N ASN A 43 -7.79 10.41 -7.13
CA ASN A 43 -6.40 10.69 -7.49
C ASN A 43 -6.11 10.36 -8.96
N PRO A 44 -6.54 11.24 -9.89
CA PRO A 44 -6.40 10.99 -11.32
C PRO A 44 -4.92 10.86 -11.73
N GLN A 45 -4.67 10.05 -12.77
CA GLN A 45 -3.33 9.74 -13.29
C GLN A 45 -2.40 9.03 -12.30
N GLN A 46 -2.90 8.61 -11.14
CA GLN A 46 -2.16 7.80 -10.18
C GLN A 46 -2.78 6.41 -10.08
N PHE A 47 -1.96 5.44 -9.67
CA PHE A 47 -2.41 4.08 -9.44
C PHE A 47 -1.89 3.56 -8.10
N VAL A 48 -2.68 2.69 -7.47
CA VAL A 48 -2.37 2.09 -6.18
C VAL A 48 -1.57 0.80 -6.39
N CYS A 49 -0.51 0.62 -5.61
CA CYS A 49 0.28 -0.61 -5.54
C CYS A 49 0.44 -1.08 -4.11
N ASP A 50 0.50 -2.39 -3.92
CA ASP A 50 0.85 -2.97 -2.61
C ASP A 50 2.35 -2.84 -2.34
N TYR A 51 2.71 -2.41 -1.13
CA TYR A 51 4.12 -2.28 -0.72
C TYR A 51 4.90 -3.59 -0.88
N GLY A 52 4.29 -4.74 -0.56
CA GLY A 52 4.93 -6.06 -0.68
C GLY A 52 5.26 -6.45 -2.11
N ASN A 53 4.59 -5.85 -3.10
CA ASN A 53 4.86 -6.04 -4.52
C ASN A 53 5.93 -5.08 -5.07
N LEU A 54 6.32 -4.03 -4.32
CA LEU A 54 7.37 -3.11 -4.71
C LEU A 54 8.74 -3.73 -4.41
N GLN A 55 9.39 -4.27 -5.43
CA GLN A 55 10.73 -4.87 -5.32
C GLN A 55 11.64 -4.40 -6.46
N ALA A 56 12.86 -4.00 -6.12
CA ALA A 56 13.87 -3.63 -7.11
C ALA A 56 14.11 -4.77 -8.11
N GLY A 57 14.20 -4.43 -9.39
CA GLY A 57 14.31 -5.40 -10.48
C GLY A 57 12.99 -6.05 -10.90
N ARG A 58 11.86 -5.75 -10.24
CA ARG A 58 10.53 -6.22 -10.64
C ARG A 58 9.67 -5.10 -11.22
N ARG A 59 8.72 -5.48 -12.08
CA ARG A 59 7.70 -4.57 -12.59
C ARG A 59 6.74 -4.20 -11.48
N ILE A 60 6.33 -2.95 -11.46
CA ILE A 60 5.32 -2.46 -10.52
C ILE A 60 3.97 -3.07 -10.91
N ALA A 61 3.35 -3.76 -9.97
CA ALA A 61 2.02 -4.33 -10.13
C ALA A 61 0.97 -3.37 -9.56
N ALA A 62 0.19 -2.75 -10.45
CA ALA A 62 -0.98 -1.98 -10.06
C ALA A 62 -2.07 -2.91 -9.51
N LEU A 63 -2.74 -2.48 -8.46
CA LEU A 63 -3.98 -3.11 -8.01
C LEU A 63 -5.11 -2.82 -8.99
N ASN A 64 -6.03 -3.76 -9.16
CA ASN A 64 -7.21 -3.58 -10.00
C ASN A 64 -8.21 -2.66 -9.30
N ALA A 65 -8.96 -1.88 -10.08
CA ALA A 65 -9.96 -0.97 -9.55
C ALA A 65 -11.09 -1.70 -8.78
N GLU A 66 -11.35 -2.98 -9.10
CA GLU A 66 -12.34 -3.81 -8.41
C GLU A 66 -11.85 -4.39 -7.08
N GLU A 67 -10.54 -4.34 -6.82
CA GLU A 67 -9.96 -4.80 -5.55
C GLU A 67 -10.22 -3.81 -4.41
N HIS A 68 -10.01 -4.28 -3.18
CA HIS A 68 -10.18 -3.50 -1.97
C HIS A 68 -8.87 -3.43 -1.17
N LEU A 69 -8.65 -2.30 -0.50
CA LEU A 69 -7.55 -2.13 0.43
C LEU A 69 -7.77 -3.05 1.65
N ALA A 70 -6.76 -3.86 1.95
CA ALA A 70 -6.75 -4.69 3.13
C ALA A 70 -6.32 -3.87 4.36
N LEU A 71 -7.12 -3.93 5.42
CA LEU A 71 -6.79 -3.31 6.69
C LEU A 71 -5.44 -3.83 7.22
N GLY A 72 -4.60 -2.92 7.70
CA GLY A 72 -3.25 -3.20 8.18
C GLY A 72 -2.19 -3.32 7.09
N SER A 73 -2.58 -3.21 5.82
CA SER A 73 -1.64 -3.18 4.70
C SER A 73 -1.23 -1.75 4.33
N VAL A 74 -0.05 -1.65 3.72
CA VAL A 74 0.52 -0.40 3.22
C VAL A 74 0.55 -0.42 1.71
N TYR A 75 0.09 0.67 1.12
CA TYR A 75 -0.05 0.88 -0.31
C TYR A 75 0.63 2.18 -0.72
N PHE A 76 1.02 2.24 -1.98
CA PHE A 76 1.63 3.43 -2.58
C PHE A 76 0.78 3.94 -3.73
N LEU A 77 0.59 5.25 -3.76
CA LEU A 77 0.04 6.00 -4.89
C LEU A 77 1.20 6.44 -5.78
N LEU A 78 1.22 5.92 -7.00
CA LEU A 78 2.30 6.16 -7.96
C LEU A 78 1.77 6.84 -9.23
N PRO A 79 2.48 7.84 -9.79
CA PRO A 79 2.07 8.45 -11.05
C PRO A 79 2.22 7.47 -12.23
N MET A 80 1.12 7.25 -12.95
CA MET A 80 1.05 6.30 -14.07
C MET A 80 2.10 6.60 -15.15
N GLN A 81 2.32 7.88 -15.46
CA GLN A 81 3.23 8.30 -16.52
C GLN A 81 4.68 7.85 -16.30
N LYS A 82 5.12 7.77 -15.04
CA LYS A 82 6.50 7.42 -14.69
C LYS A 82 6.66 5.93 -14.38
N TYR A 83 5.62 5.27 -13.88
CA TYR A 83 5.75 3.97 -13.21
C TYR A 83 4.94 2.82 -13.81
N LEU A 84 3.87 3.07 -14.58
CA LEU A 84 2.90 2.03 -14.98
C LEU A 84 3.49 0.84 -15.75
N ARG A 85 4.63 1.02 -16.43
CA ARG A 85 5.31 -0.06 -17.19
C ARG A 85 6.78 -0.22 -16.84
N ARG A 86 7.23 0.45 -15.77
CA ARG A 86 8.64 0.52 -15.39
C ARG A 86 9.01 -0.66 -14.47
N VAL A 87 10.27 -1.05 -14.54
CA VAL A 87 10.91 -1.90 -13.53
C VAL A 87 11.42 -0.98 -12.43
N LEU A 88 11.11 -1.31 -11.17
CA LEU A 88 11.64 -0.56 -10.03
C LEU A 88 13.16 -0.68 -10.01
N SER A 89 13.84 0.45 -9.88
CA SER A 89 15.28 0.48 -9.66
C SER A 89 15.55 0.64 -8.17
N ALA A 90 16.68 0.14 -7.68
CA ALA A 90 17.09 0.32 -6.28
C ALA A 90 17.43 1.79 -5.93
N SER A 91 17.54 2.66 -6.95
CA SER A 91 17.80 4.09 -6.82
C SER A 91 16.55 4.95 -6.99
N ASP A 92 15.36 4.34 -7.05
CA ASP A 92 14.08 5.04 -7.14
C ASP A 92 13.46 5.29 -5.77
#